data_AF-A0A9P3E179-F1
#
_entry.id   AF-A0A9P3E179-F1
#
_cell.length_a   1.000
_cell.length_b   1.000
_cell.length_c   1.000
_cell.angle_alpha   90.00
_cell.angle_beta   90.00
_cell.angle_gamma   90.00
#
_symmetry.space_group_name_H-M   'P 1'
#
loop_
_entity.id
_entity.type
_entity.pdbx_description
1 polymer ?
#
loop_
_entity_poly.entity_id
_entity_poly.type
_entity_poly.pdbx_seq_one_letter_code
_entity_poly.pdbx_strand_id
1 'polypeptide(L)'
;MTRQQAAAPSSASLDMSLNIPYPLSPTQVESFHRDGYLLIADALSPSDIQDMQAWSAEVKAWPNRVGEHMPYEEQRADGSTGLCRTESRCITDRVQLMTDYANYHDGFGRLFRGEKLTGILTELMGEQAVLFKEKINYKEAGGSGGFDPHIDANAYNHAGAVKHLTFLIAVNDMDMSNGCLEVVQGSHKEEVPLAANKCIEPAWEAKHTWVPVPMPAGSLLVFGSYLAHRSGPNSSPKPRAAIYATYNGISEGDKHDAYYAHRRKAWPPTFERVPGVDYTEGAITYAFGSPMAGGKEAIDRQIKSAKSSETIDQLFNLLKAQGDRGYIGENISQLEHSLQAAESAQREGADTETVVAALLHDVGQFLPYSTAQDMISNGISVGRKSHEAVGAAYLRELGFPEKVCELVGAHVVAKRYLTATEPGYHADLSAASQASLKHQGGPFSPDEVLAFKQDPLWKEKVALRRYDDSAKLEQWEGPGLDSYKPLVEQVLAKA
;
A
#
# COMPACT_ATOMS: atom_id res chain seq x y z
N MET A 1 59.52 -18.92 -41.94
CA MET A 1 58.16 -19.37 -41.62
C MET A 1 57.42 -18.23 -40.95
N THR A 2 56.65 -17.52 -41.75
CA THR A 2 55.87 -16.33 -41.43
C THR A 2 54.65 -16.73 -40.60
N ARG A 3 54.53 -16.24 -39.37
CA ARG A 3 53.29 -16.35 -38.58
C ARG A 3 52.26 -15.39 -39.18
N GLN A 4 51.24 -15.94 -39.83
CA GLN A 4 50.02 -15.22 -40.17
C GLN A 4 49.39 -14.68 -38.88
N GLN A 5 49.33 -13.36 -38.75
CA GLN A 5 48.35 -12.70 -37.91
C GLN A 5 46.98 -12.96 -38.53
N ALA A 6 46.14 -13.75 -37.86
CA ALA A 6 44.72 -13.76 -38.13
C ALA A 6 44.18 -12.36 -37.80
N ALA A 7 43.71 -11.66 -38.82
CA ALA A 7 43.02 -10.39 -38.66
C ALA A 7 41.80 -10.60 -37.76
N ALA A 8 41.68 -9.78 -36.71
CA ALA A 8 40.44 -9.64 -35.97
C ALA A 8 39.33 -9.22 -36.96
N PRO A 9 38.12 -9.80 -36.89
CA PRO A 9 37.01 -9.36 -37.73
C PRO A 9 36.72 -7.88 -37.41
N SER A 10 36.73 -7.05 -38.45
CA SER A 10 36.48 -5.61 -38.35
C SER A 10 35.06 -5.35 -37.83
N SER A 11 34.97 -4.69 -36.68
CA SER A 11 33.74 -4.24 -36.01
C SER A 11 33.04 -3.06 -36.71
N ALA A 12 32.98 -3.06 -38.05
CA ALA A 12 32.58 -1.90 -38.84
C ALA A 12 31.66 -2.23 -40.04
N SER A 13 30.89 -3.32 -39.96
CA SER A 13 29.59 -3.36 -40.62
C SER A 13 28.58 -2.72 -39.67
N LEU A 14 28.37 -1.42 -39.81
CA LEU A 14 27.33 -0.67 -39.08
C LEU A 14 25.99 -1.36 -39.28
N ASP A 15 25.49 -2.01 -38.24
CA ASP A 15 24.18 -2.63 -38.24
C ASP A 15 23.11 -1.52 -38.28
N MET A 16 22.67 -1.19 -39.49
CA MET A 16 21.66 -0.18 -39.76
C MET A 16 20.23 -0.72 -39.56
N SER A 17 20.07 -2.00 -39.20
CA SER A 17 18.76 -2.67 -39.09
C SER A 17 17.77 -1.87 -38.24
N LEU A 18 18.20 -1.38 -37.07
CA LEU A 18 17.39 -0.66 -36.08
C LEU A 18 17.00 0.76 -36.53
N ASN A 19 17.65 1.29 -37.56
CA ASN A 19 17.33 2.58 -38.18
C ASN A 19 16.51 2.43 -39.47
N ILE A 20 16.00 1.23 -39.78
CA ILE A 20 15.06 1.02 -40.88
C ILE A 20 13.65 0.94 -40.28
N PRO A 21 12.71 1.83 -40.68
CA PRO A 21 11.33 1.79 -40.21
C PRO A 21 10.68 0.43 -40.45
N TYR A 22 9.91 -0.05 -39.46
CA TYR A 22 9.04 -1.21 -39.64
C TYR A 22 7.66 -0.73 -40.11
N PRO A 23 7.17 -1.15 -41.28
CA PRO A 23 5.89 -0.70 -41.80
C PRO A 23 4.74 -1.43 -41.10
N LEU A 24 3.78 -0.69 -40.52
CA LEU A 24 2.54 -1.29 -40.04
C LEU A 24 1.54 -1.45 -41.19
N SER A 25 0.83 -2.58 -41.19
CA SER A 25 -0.34 -2.76 -42.05
C SER A 25 -1.56 -2.06 -41.46
N PRO A 26 -2.54 -1.64 -42.30
CA PRO A 26 -3.79 -1.06 -41.81
C PRO A 26 -4.51 -1.95 -40.79
N THR A 27 -4.45 -3.28 -40.98
CA THR A 27 -5.05 -4.25 -40.04
C THR A 27 -4.37 -4.26 -38.67
N GLN A 28 -3.05 -4.07 -38.61
CA GLN A 28 -2.32 -3.96 -37.33
C GLN A 28 -2.69 -2.66 -36.58
N VAL A 29 -2.82 -1.56 -37.31
CA VAL A 29 -3.25 -0.28 -36.74
C VAL A 29 -4.69 -0.39 -36.21
N GLU A 30 -5.59 -0.97 -37.00
CA GLU A 30 -6.98 -1.22 -36.59
C GLU A 30 -7.07 -2.15 -35.36
N SER A 31 -6.29 -3.23 -35.32
CA SER A 31 -6.27 -4.14 -34.17
C SER A 31 -5.77 -3.43 -32.92
N PHE A 32 -4.73 -2.60 -33.02
CA PHE A 32 -4.22 -1.81 -31.91
C PHE A 32 -5.31 -0.91 -31.31
N HIS A 33 -6.02 -0.15 -32.15
CA HIS A 33 -7.11 0.71 -31.68
C HIS A 33 -8.30 -0.09 -31.16
N ARG A 34 -8.59 -1.25 -31.74
CA ARG A 34 -9.68 -2.14 -31.28
C ARG A 34 -9.38 -2.74 -29.91
N ASP A 35 -8.18 -3.31 -29.75
CA ASP A 35 -7.80 -4.26 -28.70
C ASP A 35 -6.96 -3.64 -27.59
N GLY A 36 -6.31 -2.51 -27.87
CA GLY A 36 -5.48 -1.75 -26.93
C GLY A 36 -4.02 -2.19 -26.88
N TYR A 37 -3.67 -3.22 -27.66
CA TYR A 37 -2.31 -3.72 -27.82
C TYR A 37 -2.05 -4.26 -29.22
N LEU A 38 -0.78 -4.42 -29.57
CA LEU A 38 -0.32 -5.00 -30.84
C LEU A 38 0.94 -5.84 -30.62
N LEU A 39 0.89 -7.11 -31.03
CA LEU A 39 2.03 -8.02 -31.05
C LEU A 39 2.70 -8.01 -32.43
N ILE A 40 4.02 -7.80 -32.45
CA ILE A 40 4.86 -7.77 -33.65
C ILE A 40 6.02 -8.74 -33.44
N ALA A 41 6.02 -9.87 -34.16
CA ALA A 41 6.97 -10.96 -33.93
C ALA A 41 8.20 -10.92 -34.86
N ASP A 42 8.19 -10.08 -35.90
CA ASP A 42 9.14 -10.10 -37.02
C ASP A 42 9.90 -8.77 -37.20
N ALA A 43 9.82 -7.85 -36.23
CA ALA A 43 10.49 -6.56 -36.30
C ALA A 43 12.01 -6.66 -36.15
N LEU A 44 12.48 -7.53 -35.25
CA LEU A 44 13.90 -7.70 -34.91
C LEU A 44 14.50 -8.89 -35.67
N SER A 45 15.71 -8.69 -36.21
CA SER A 45 16.47 -9.74 -36.86
C SER A 45 17.09 -10.70 -35.84
N PRO A 46 17.53 -11.92 -36.24
CA PRO A 46 18.26 -12.82 -35.34
C PRO A 46 19.50 -12.19 -34.69
N SER A 47 20.19 -11.27 -35.41
CA SER A 47 21.34 -10.54 -34.88
C SER A 47 20.91 -9.57 -33.78
N ASP A 48 19.85 -8.78 -34.02
CA ASP A 48 19.30 -7.86 -33.04
C ASP A 48 18.89 -8.58 -31.74
N ILE A 49 18.31 -9.78 -31.87
CA ILE A 49 17.88 -10.61 -30.74
C ILE A 49 19.07 -11.09 -29.93
N GLN A 50 20.12 -11.60 -30.60
CA GLN A 50 21.33 -12.08 -29.95
C GLN A 50 22.05 -10.95 -29.21
N ASP A 51 22.15 -9.79 -29.85
CA ASP A 51 22.77 -8.59 -29.29
C ASP A 51 21.99 -8.09 -28.06
N MET A 52 20.67 -7.96 -28.18
CA MET A 52 19.80 -7.57 -27.05
C MET A 52 19.91 -8.54 -25.86
N GLN A 53 20.02 -9.84 -26.11
CA GLN A 53 20.26 -10.84 -25.06
C GLN A 53 21.60 -10.63 -24.37
N ALA A 54 22.67 -10.39 -25.14
CA ALA A 54 24.00 -10.09 -24.60
C ALA A 54 24.01 -8.82 -23.77
N TRP A 55 23.42 -7.73 -24.27
CA TRP A 55 23.34 -6.44 -23.57
C TRP A 55 22.52 -6.55 -22.27
N SER A 56 21.40 -7.27 -22.30
CA SER A 56 20.57 -7.49 -21.10
C SER A 56 21.30 -8.30 -20.03
N ALA A 57 22.11 -9.28 -20.43
CA ALA A 57 22.95 -10.05 -19.53
C ALA A 57 24.11 -9.22 -18.97
N GLU A 58 24.70 -8.34 -19.77
CA GLU A 58 25.72 -7.39 -19.35
C GLU A 58 25.18 -6.43 -18.27
N VAL A 59 24.05 -5.77 -18.53
CA VAL A 59 23.42 -4.84 -17.57
C VAL A 59 23.04 -5.54 -16.28
N LYS A 60 22.56 -6.79 -16.35
CA LYS A 60 22.26 -7.61 -15.18
C LYS A 60 23.50 -7.88 -14.32
N ALA A 61 24.67 -7.96 -14.94
CA ALA A 61 25.94 -8.28 -14.28
C ALA A 61 26.70 -7.03 -13.77
N TRP A 62 26.18 -5.82 -14.01
CA TRP A 62 26.83 -4.61 -13.54
C TRP A 62 26.90 -4.54 -12.01
N PRO A 63 28.03 -4.06 -11.44
CA PRO A 63 28.16 -3.93 -10.00
C PRO A 63 27.38 -2.73 -9.46
N ASN A 64 26.69 -2.90 -8.35
CA ASN A 64 25.98 -1.81 -7.68
C ASN A 64 26.95 -0.69 -7.27
N ARG A 65 26.73 0.51 -7.81
CA ARG A 65 27.53 1.71 -7.54
C ARG A 65 26.61 2.91 -7.37
N VAL A 66 26.89 3.72 -6.34
CA VAL A 66 26.07 4.89 -6.01
C VAL A 66 26.04 5.87 -7.19
N GLY A 67 24.84 6.30 -7.57
CA GLY A 67 24.67 7.28 -8.66
C GLY A 67 24.69 6.69 -10.07
N GLU A 68 24.82 5.37 -10.22
CA GLU A 68 24.80 4.67 -11.52
C GLU A 68 23.42 4.07 -11.83
N HIS A 69 23.33 2.94 -12.52
CA HIS A 69 22.06 2.23 -12.75
C HIS A 69 21.30 1.95 -11.44
N MET A 70 19.99 1.72 -11.54
CA MET A 70 19.12 1.48 -10.38
C MET A 70 18.61 0.03 -10.37
N PRO A 71 19.35 -0.90 -9.72
CA PRO A 71 18.88 -2.26 -9.49
C PRO A 71 17.86 -2.30 -8.35
N TYR A 72 16.84 -3.14 -8.51
CA TYR A 72 15.84 -3.43 -7.49
C TYR A 72 15.68 -4.92 -7.31
N GLU A 73 15.74 -5.34 -6.06
CA GLU A 73 15.59 -6.74 -5.65
C GLU A 73 14.14 -7.03 -5.23
N GLU A 74 13.77 -8.29 -5.30
CA GLU A 74 12.57 -8.85 -4.66
C GLU A 74 12.97 -9.72 -3.46
N GLN A 75 12.04 -9.88 -2.52
CA GLN A 75 12.12 -10.95 -1.52
C GLN A 75 11.29 -12.14 -1.99
N ARG A 76 11.89 -13.33 -2.00
CA ARG A 76 11.24 -14.57 -2.42
C ARG A 76 10.63 -15.31 -1.24
N ALA A 77 9.73 -16.24 -1.54
CA ALA A 77 9.02 -17.05 -0.54
C ALA A 77 9.96 -17.91 0.34
N ASP A 78 11.16 -18.24 -0.16
CA ASP A 78 12.18 -18.99 0.58
C ASP A 78 13.09 -18.08 1.45
N GLY A 79 12.81 -16.78 1.50
CA GLY A 79 13.60 -15.78 2.24
C GLY A 79 14.85 -15.29 1.50
N SER A 80 15.14 -15.83 0.31
CA SER A 80 16.23 -15.31 -0.54
C SER A 80 15.84 -13.99 -1.20
N THR A 81 16.86 -13.25 -1.65
CA THR A 81 16.69 -12.05 -2.47
C THR A 81 17.19 -12.29 -3.88
N GLY A 82 16.59 -11.62 -4.85
CA GLY A 82 17.02 -11.70 -6.24
C GLY A 82 16.73 -10.41 -7.00
N LEU A 83 17.54 -10.10 -8.00
CA LEU A 83 17.30 -8.96 -8.87
C LEU A 83 16.00 -9.17 -9.65
N CYS A 84 15.06 -8.24 -9.54
CA CYS A 84 13.79 -8.28 -10.26
C CYS A 84 13.69 -7.17 -11.31
N ARG A 85 14.49 -6.11 -11.18
CA ARG A 85 14.49 -5.00 -12.12
C ARG A 85 15.83 -4.25 -12.15
N THR A 86 16.19 -3.74 -13.32
CA THR A 86 17.17 -2.65 -13.47
C THR A 86 16.51 -1.51 -14.25
N GLU A 87 16.66 -0.28 -13.76
CA GLU A 87 16.27 0.95 -14.45
C GLU A 87 17.51 1.84 -14.71
N SER A 88 17.43 2.74 -15.68
CA SER A 88 18.52 3.67 -16.00
C SER A 88 18.80 4.70 -14.90
N ARG A 89 19.87 5.48 -15.06
CA ARG A 89 20.29 6.53 -14.13
C ARG A 89 19.80 7.90 -14.56
N CYS A 90 19.90 8.87 -13.65
CA CYS A 90 19.84 10.28 -14.01
C CYS A 90 21.24 10.77 -14.46
N ILE A 91 21.29 11.68 -15.45
CA ILE A 91 22.50 12.38 -15.86
C ILE A 91 22.43 13.81 -15.29
N THR A 92 22.98 14.05 -14.10
CA THR A 92 23.13 15.43 -13.57
C THR A 92 24.47 16.06 -13.92
N ASP A 93 25.47 15.23 -14.25
CA ASP A 93 26.85 15.66 -14.38
C ASP A 93 27.40 15.18 -15.74
N ARG A 94 28.08 16.05 -16.49
CA ARG A 94 28.75 15.73 -17.77
C ARG A 94 29.94 14.77 -17.63
N VAL A 95 29.93 13.90 -16.62
CA VAL A 95 30.91 12.83 -16.47
C VAL A 95 30.37 11.63 -17.26
N GLN A 96 31.06 11.35 -18.35
CA GLN A 96 30.87 10.24 -19.27
C GLN A 96 31.09 8.90 -18.53
N LEU A 97 30.08 8.43 -17.80
CA LEU A 97 30.10 7.12 -17.14
C LEU A 97 29.25 6.15 -17.97
N MET A 98 29.88 5.06 -18.43
CA MET A 98 29.31 4.03 -19.33
C MET A 98 28.25 3.12 -18.66
N THR A 99 27.46 3.64 -17.71
CA THR A 99 26.57 2.84 -16.85
C THR A 99 25.09 3.28 -16.88
N ASP A 100 24.74 4.15 -17.85
CA ASP A 100 23.36 4.36 -18.32
C ASP A 100 23.16 3.54 -19.60
N TYR A 101 22.28 2.54 -19.58
CA TYR A 101 22.12 1.71 -20.76
C TYR A 101 21.24 2.37 -21.84
N ALA A 102 20.31 3.27 -21.50
CA ALA A 102 19.54 3.96 -22.54
C ALA A 102 20.35 5.08 -23.21
N ASN A 103 21.12 5.86 -22.44
CA ASN A 103 21.84 7.01 -22.98
C ASN A 103 23.29 6.73 -23.40
N TYR A 104 23.97 5.73 -22.83
CA TYR A 104 25.40 5.49 -23.07
C TYR A 104 25.75 4.08 -23.57
N HIS A 105 24.87 3.08 -23.41
CA HIS A 105 25.08 1.80 -24.05
C HIS A 105 24.60 1.88 -25.50
N ASP A 106 25.54 2.02 -26.44
CA ASP A 106 25.29 2.23 -27.88
C ASP A 106 24.22 1.30 -28.47
N GLY A 107 24.22 0.02 -28.09
CA GLY A 107 23.23 -0.97 -28.53
C GLY A 107 21.79 -0.61 -28.12
N PHE A 108 21.53 -0.53 -26.80
CA PHE A 108 20.24 -0.11 -26.26
C PHE A 108 19.82 1.30 -26.70
N GLY A 109 20.74 2.26 -26.78
CA GLY A 109 20.45 3.59 -27.30
C GLY A 109 19.90 3.54 -28.73
N ARG A 110 20.51 2.73 -29.61
CA ARG A 110 20.01 2.48 -30.97
C ARG A 110 18.69 1.71 -30.98
N LEU A 111 18.51 0.73 -30.10
CA LEU A 111 17.25 -0.02 -30.01
C LEU A 111 16.10 0.91 -29.63
N PHE A 112 16.25 1.72 -28.58
CA PHE A 112 15.17 2.54 -28.06
C PHE A 112 14.88 3.78 -28.91
N ARG A 113 15.88 4.35 -29.58
CA ARG A 113 15.73 5.61 -30.33
C ARG A 113 15.82 5.44 -31.84
N GLY A 114 16.07 4.23 -32.34
CA GLY A 114 16.12 3.94 -33.76
C GLY A 114 14.74 4.01 -34.43
N GLU A 115 14.74 4.32 -35.73
CA GLU A 115 13.51 4.50 -36.52
C GLU A 115 12.64 3.25 -36.58
N LYS A 116 13.21 2.06 -36.36
CA LYS A 116 12.43 0.81 -36.33
C LYS A 116 11.36 0.82 -35.24
N LEU A 117 11.72 1.19 -34.01
CA LEU A 117 10.79 1.22 -32.87
C LEU A 117 10.04 2.55 -32.82
N THR A 118 10.74 3.67 -32.96
CA THR A 118 10.11 5.00 -32.88
C THR A 118 9.16 5.26 -34.04
N GLY A 119 9.40 4.67 -35.23
CA GLY A 119 8.49 4.74 -36.37
C GLY A 119 7.15 4.08 -36.12
N ILE A 120 7.14 2.87 -35.54
CA ILE A 120 5.91 2.16 -35.13
C ILE A 120 5.08 3.04 -34.19
N LEU A 121 5.72 3.60 -33.16
CA LEU A 121 5.04 4.43 -32.17
C LEU A 121 4.57 5.75 -32.77
N THR A 122 5.36 6.36 -33.65
CA THR A 122 5.00 7.62 -34.32
C THR A 122 3.75 7.44 -35.17
N GLU A 123 3.63 6.31 -35.88
CA GLU A 123 2.43 5.97 -36.64
C GLU A 123 1.22 5.77 -35.72
N LEU A 124 1.37 5.03 -34.61
CA LEU A 124 0.28 4.76 -33.67
C LEU A 124 -0.16 5.98 -32.83
N MET A 125 0.77 6.90 -32.52
CA MET A 125 0.52 8.11 -31.74
C MET A 125 0.03 9.28 -32.61
N GLY A 126 0.38 9.31 -33.89
CA GLY A 126 0.10 10.42 -34.80
C GLY A 126 1.06 11.62 -34.62
N GLU A 127 2.10 11.47 -33.80
CA GLU A 127 3.17 12.45 -33.60
C GLU A 127 4.47 11.73 -33.26
N GLN A 128 5.61 12.42 -33.36
CA GLN A 128 6.92 11.81 -33.07
C GLN A 128 6.98 11.29 -31.63
N ALA A 129 7.34 10.03 -31.47
CA ALA A 129 7.53 9.40 -30.17
C ALA A 129 8.93 9.70 -29.60
N VAL A 130 8.99 10.06 -28.31
CA VAL A 130 10.25 10.26 -27.55
C VAL A 130 10.30 9.32 -26.36
N LEU A 131 11.50 8.77 -26.08
CA LEU A 131 11.69 7.84 -24.97
C LEU A 131 11.44 8.57 -23.65
N PHE A 132 10.51 8.05 -22.85
CA PHE A 132 10.17 8.60 -21.55
C PHE A 132 10.89 7.86 -20.41
N LYS A 133 10.94 6.53 -20.47
CA LYS A 133 11.66 5.68 -19.52
C LYS A 133 11.80 4.27 -20.04
N GLU A 134 12.64 3.50 -19.39
CA GLU A 134 12.85 2.09 -19.68
C GLU A 134 13.30 1.28 -18.45
N LYS A 135 13.09 -0.02 -18.53
CA LYS A 135 13.45 -0.96 -17.47
C LYS A 135 13.69 -2.33 -18.05
N ILE A 136 14.61 -3.07 -17.46
CA ILE A 136 14.74 -4.51 -17.68
C ILE A 136 14.12 -5.20 -16.47
N ASN A 137 13.06 -5.98 -16.70
CA ASN A 137 12.42 -6.79 -15.67
C ASN A 137 12.94 -8.22 -15.75
N TYR A 138 13.43 -8.74 -14.64
CA TYR A 138 13.94 -10.09 -14.51
C TYR A 138 12.95 -10.94 -13.72
N LYS A 139 12.73 -12.16 -14.21
CA LYS A 139 12.10 -13.23 -13.46
C LYS A 139 13.06 -14.41 -13.41
N GLU A 140 13.81 -14.54 -12.33
CA GLU A 140 14.71 -15.68 -12.11
C GLU A 140 13.97 -17.02 -12.04
N ALA A 141 14.68 -18.11 -12.31
CA ALA A 141 14.13 -19.46 -12.19
C ALA A 141 13.73 -19.77 -10.74
N GLY A 142 12.70 -20.61 -10.57
CA GLY A 142 12.35 -21.15 -9.25
C GLY A 142 11.44 -20.27 -8.38
N GLY A 143 10.52 -19.50 -8.98
CA GLY A 143 9.46 -18.81 -8.23
C GLY A 143 9.67 -17.32 -7.99
N SER A 144 10.41 -16.63 -8.86
CA SER A 144 10.45 -15.15 -8.85
C SER A 144 9.07 -14.55 -9.13
N GLY A 145 8.82 -13.38 -8.56
CA GLY A 145 7.51 -12.77 -8.42
C GLY A 145 6.76 -12.45 -9.71
N GLY A 146 5.48 -12.13 -9.54
CA GLY A 146 4.60 -11.61 -10.57
C GLY A 146 4.43 -10.09 -10.47
N PHE A 147 3.62 -9.55 -11.38
CA PHE A 147 3.10 -8.20 -11.29
C PHE A 147 1.59 -8.27 -11.12
N ASP A 148 1.08 -7.65 -10.06
CA ASP A 148 -0.35 -7.60 -9.78
C ASP A 148 -1.09 -6.87 -10.91
N PRO A 149 -2.39 -7.11 -11.11
CA PRO A 149 -3.22 -6.37 -12.06
C PRO A 149 -3.12 -4.85 -11.91
N HIS A 150 -2.68 -4.17 -12.97
CA HIS A 150 -2.55 -2.71 -12.98
C HIS A 150 -2.78 -2.10 -14.38
N ILE A 151 -2.95 -0.78 -14.38
CA ILE A 151 -2.77 0.08 -15.54
C ILE A 151 -1.58 1.00 -15.24
N ASP A 152 -0.86 1.47 -16.25
CA ASP A 152 0.30 2.34 -16.06
C ASP A 152 -0.09 3.82 -15.83
N ALA A 153 -1.28 4.23 -16.29
CA ALA A 153 -1.70 5.65 -16.29
C ALA A 153 -1.67 6.30 -14.90
N ASN A 154 -1.96 5.53 -13.85
CA ASN A 154 -1.94 5.99 -12.46
C ASN A 154 -0.52 6.36 -11.96
N ALA A 155 0.53 5.81 -12.56
CA ALA A 155 1.92 6.05 -12.18
C ALA A 155 2.41 7.43 -12.63
N TYR A 156 1.77 8.02 -13.65
CA TYR A 156 2.30 9.20 -14.37
C TYR A 156 1.58 10.50 -14.07
N ASN A 157 0.71 10.55 -13.05
CA ASN A 157 0.00 11.78 -12.68
C ASN A 157 0.96 12.97 -12.40
N HIS A 158 2.20 12.70 -11.97
CA HIS A 158 3.25 13.70 -11.76
C HIS A 158 3.82 14.29 -13.07
N ALA A 159 3.60 13.63 -14.21
CA ALA A 159 4.10 14.02 -15.54
C ALA A 159 2.99 14.55 -16.48
N GLY A 160 1.71 14.49 -16.06
CA GLY A 160 0.52 14.94 -16.79
C GLY A 160 -0.48 13.80 -17.10
N ALA A 161 -1.65 14.13 -17.67
CA ALA A 161 -2.61 13.15 -18.21
C ALA A 161 -2.12 12.60 -19.56
N VAL A 162 -0.97 11.92 -19.51
CA VAL A 162 -0.19 11.54 -20.70
C VAL A 162 -0.65 10.20 -21.26
N LYS A 163 -0.84 10.13 -22.57
CA LYS A 163 -1.07 8.88 -23.29
C LYS A 163 0.27 8.28 -23.71
N HIS A 164 0.95 7.61 -22.78
CA HIS A 164 2.17 6.88 -23.15
C HIS A 164 1.84 5.58 -23.87
N LEU A 165 2.73 5.20 -24.79
CA LEU A 165 2.82 3.86 -25.35
C LEU A 165 4.06 3.15 -24.78
N THR A 166 3.91 1.87 -24.46
CA THR A 166 4.98 1.03 -23.95
C THR A 166 5.22 -0.14 -24.89
N PHE A 167 6.49 -0.38 -25.22
CA PHE A 167 6.95 -1.66 -25.72
C PHE A 167 7.29 -2.57 -24.55
N LEU A 168 6.75 -3.78 -24.54
CA LEU A 168 7.36 -4.94 -23.90
C LEU A 168 8.13 -5.72 -24.98
N ILE A 169 9.44 -5.89 -24.79
CA ILE A 169 10.34 -6.59 -25.71
C ILE A 169 10.81 -7.89 -25.06
N ALA A 170 10.57 -9.00 -25.75
CA ALA A 170 10.93 -10.34 -25.30
C ALA A 170 12.44 -10.59 -25.41
N VAL A 171 13.20 -10.53 -24.31
CA VAL A 171 14.62 -10.94 -24.32
C VAL A 171 14.74 -12.47 -24.38
N ASN A 172 13.87 -13.16 -23.65
CA ASN A 172 13.72 -14.60 -23.70
C ASN A 172 12.30 -14.98 -24.14
N ASP A 173 12.09 -16.23 -24.54
CA ASP A 173 10.75 -16.75 -24.80
C ASP A 173 9.87 -16.60 -23.55
N MET A 174 8.61 -16.22 -23.76
CA MET A 174 7.64 -15.98 -22.70
C MET A 174 6.37 -16.78 -22.94
N ASP A 175 5.95 -17.51 -21.92
CA ASP A 175 4.70 -18.25 -21.88
C ASP A 175 4.11 -18.22 -20.46
N MET A 176 3.00 -18.91 -20.24
CA MET A 176 2.35 -18.93 -18.93
C MET A 176 3.21 -19.56 -17.83
N SER A 177 4.14 -20.48 -18.15
CA SER A 177 4.97 -21.16 -17.16
C SER A 177 6.03 -20.22 -16.55
N ASN A 178 6.48 -19.23 -17.32
CA ASN A 178 7.47 -18.25 -16.88
C ASN A 178 6.90 -16.82 -16.70
N GLY A 179 5.58 -16.69 -16.71
CA GLY A 179 4.87 -15.46 -16.42
C GLY A 179 4.92 -14.45 -17.57
N CYS A 180 4.49 -14.86 -18.77
CA CYS A 180 4.14 -13.93 -19.84
C CYS A 180 3.07 -12.93 -19.40
N LEU A 181 2.92 -11.86 -20.19
CA LEU A 181 1.93 -10.83 -19.88
C LEU A 181 0.53 -11.37 -20.16
N GLU A 182 -0.40 -11.08 -19.29
CA GLU A 182 -1.83 -11.23 -19.53
C GLU A 182 -2.46 -9.83 -19.64
N VAL A 183 -3.40 -9.66 -20.56
CA VAL A 183 -4.08 -8.39 -20.80
C VAL A 183 -5.59 -8.56 -20.82
N VAL A 184 -6.34 -7.50 -20.52
CA VAL A 184 -7.78 -7.45 -20.80
C VAL A 184 -7.99 -6.67 -22.09
N GLN A 185 -8.30 -7.40 -23.17
CA GLN A 185 -8.52 -6.83 -24.50
C GLN A 185 -9.65 -5.78 -24.47
N GLY A 186 -9.36 -4.58 -24.95
CA GLY A 186 -10.32 -3.47 -24.99
C GLY A 186 -10.44 -2.66 -23.71
N SER A 187 -9.75 -3.03 -22.62
CA SER A 187 -9.85 -2.32 -21.33
C SER A 187 -9.37 -0.88 -21.35
N HIS A 188 -8.59 -0.49 -22.36
CA HIS A 188 -8.20 0.92 -22.58
C HIS A 188 -9.39 1.83 -22.96
N LYS A 189 -10.57 1.26 -23.24
CA LYS A 189 -11.81 1.97 -23.59
C LYS A 189 -12.83 2.04 -22.45
N GLU A 190 -12.54 1.42 -21.32
CA GLU A 190 -13.42 1.40 -20.17
C GLU A 190 -12.77 2.06 -18.96
N GLU A 191 -13.58 2.36 -17.95
CA GLU A 191 -13.08 2.82 -16.66
C GLU A 191 -12.61 1.60 -15.85
N VAL A 192 -11.32 1.57 -15.54
CA VAL A 192 -10.70 0.51 -14.73
C VAL A 192 -10.55 1.04 -13.30
N PRO A 193 -11.37 0.58 -12.34
CA PRO A 193 -11.34 1.06 -10.96
C PRO A 193 -10.09 0.53 -10.23
N LEU A 194 -9.54 1.35 -9.35
CA LEU A 194 -8.32 1.07 -8.61
C LEU A 194 -8.60 0.95 -7.11
N ALA A 195 -8.04 -0.08 -6.49
CA ALA A 195 -8.07 -0.24 -5.04
C ALA A 195 -7.12 0.73 -4.32
N ALA A 196 -7.16 0.75 -2.99
CA ALA A 196 -6.33 1.62 -2.15
C ALA A 196 -4.82 1.44 -2.40
N ASN A 197 -4.39 0.24 -2.83
CA ASN A 197 -3.00 -0.07 -3.18
C ASN A 197 -2.59 0.38 -4.60
N LYS A 198 -3.45 1.11 -5.31
CA LYS A 198 -3.29 1.56 -6.71
C LYS A 198 -3.35 0.44 -7.77
N CYS A 199 -3.46 -0.83 -7.38
CA CYS A 199 -3.74 -1.92 -8.31
C CYS A 199 -5.22 -1.94 -8.69
N ILE A 200 -5.56 -2.71 -9.73
CA ILE A 200 -6.96 -2.89 -10.16
C ILE A 200 -7.77 -3.54 -9.05
N GLU A 201 -9.02 -3.11 -8.88
CA GLU A 201 -9.91 -3.69 -7.88
C GLU A 201 -10.16 -5.19 -8.12
N PRO A 202 -10.11 -6.04 -7.07
CA PRO A 202 -10.33 -7.49 -7.21
C PRO A 202 -11.69 -7.85 -7.84
N ALA A 203 -12.74 -7.06 -7.58
CA ALA A 203 -14.07 -7.28 -8.14
C ALA A 203 -14.10 -7.04 -9.66
N TRP A 204 -13.34 -6.06 -10.15
CA TRP A 204 -13.17 -5.84 -11.58
C TRP A 204 -12.30 -6.94 -12.19
N GLU A 205 -11.19 -7.31 -11.54
CA GLU A 205 -10.29 -8.37 -11.99
C GLU A 205 -11.05 -9.69 -12.22
N ALA A 206 -11.87 -10.11 -11.24
CA ALA A 206 -12.61 -11.37 -11.29
C ALA A 206 -13.71 -11.40 -12.36
N LYS A 207 -14.18 -10.24 -12.82
CA LYS A 207 -15.23 -10.11 -13.84
C LYS A 207 -14.68 -10.23 -15.27
N HIS A 208 -13.41 -9.92 -15.48
CA HIS A 208 -12.83 -9.82 -16.81
C HIS A 208 -12.06 -11.07 -17.24
N THR A 209 -12.03 -11.31 -18.55
CA THR A 209 -11.20 -12.36 -19.13
C THR A 209 -9.81 -11.84 -19.41
N TRP A 210 -8.82 -12.49 -18.81
CA TRP A 210 -7.40 -12.18 -18.98
C TRP A 210 -6.82 -13.06 -20.09
N VAL A 211 -6.33 -12.41 -21.15
CA VAL A 211 -5.80 -13.06 -22.33
C VAL A 211 -4.28 -13.13 -22.22
N PRO A 212 -3.69 -14.35 -22.20
CA PRO A 212 -2.23 -14.49 -22.17
C PRO A 212 -1.62 -14.10 -23.52
N VAL A 213 -0.48 -13.43 -23.48
CA VAL A 213 0.28 -12.99 -24.66
C VAL A 213 1.65 -13.70 -24.66
N PRO A 214 1.72 -14.95 -25.14
CA PRO A 214 2.99 -15.64 -25.30
C PRO A 214 3.83 -14.97 -26.40
N MET A 215 5.14 -14.90 -26.18
CA MET A 215 6.06 -14.14 -27.03
C MET A 215 7.38 -14.89 -27.19
N PRO A 216 7.73 -15.35 -28.40
CA PRO A 216 9.10 -15.76 -28.71
C PRO A 216 10.09 -14.60 -28.48
N ALA A 217 11.34 -14.92 -28.14
CA ALA A 217 12.40 -13.93 -28.04
C ALA A 217 12.48 -13.06 -29.31
N GLY A 218 12.62 -11.75 -29.13
CA GLY A 218 12.60 -10.75 -30.19
C GLY A 218 11.24 -10.14 -30.49
N SER A 219 10.14 -10.74 -30.02
CA SER A 219 8.81 -10.18 -30.23
C SER A 219 8.62 -8.88 -29.45
N LEU A 220 7.84 -7.96 -30.03
CA LEU A 220 7.45 -6.68 -29.47
C LEU A 220 5.96 -6.67 -29.17
N LEU A 221 5.57 -6.27 -27.97
CA LEU A 221 4.17 -5.99 -27.61
C LEU A 221 4.03 -4.51 -27.31
N VAL A 222 3.29 -3.79 -28.15
CA VAL A 222 2.93 -2.38 -27.93
C VAL A 222 1.61 -2.31 -27.18
N PHE A 223 1.51 -1.50 -26.14
CA PHE A 223 0.25 -1.20 -25.46
C PHE A 223 0.23 0.20 -24.85
N GLY A 224 -0.97 0.75 -24.67
CA GLY A 224 -1.16 2.07 -24.06
C GLY A 224 -1.25 2.02 -22.53
N SER A 225 -1.06 3.19 -21.90
CA SER A 225 -1.05 3.33 -20.43
C SER A 225 -2.33 2.89 -19.70
N TYR A 226 -3.45 2.80 -20.41
CA TYR A 226 -4.77 2.44 -19.85
C TYR A 226 -5.13 0.97 -20.04
N LEU A 227 -4.27 0.16 -20.69
CA LEU A 227 -4.55 -1.27 -20.85
C LEU A 227 -4.32 -1.99 -19.52
N ALA A 228 -5.34 -2.67 -19.01
CA ALA A 228 -5.22 -3.54 -17.85
C ALA A 228 -4.33 -4.74 -18.20
N HIS A 229 -3.27 -4.92 -17.42
CA HIS A 229 -2.30 -5.99 -17.60
C HIS A 229 -1.76 -6.53 -16.28
N ARG A 230 -1.31 -7.79 -16.30
CA ARG A 230 -0.69 -8.48 -15.16
C ARG A 230 0.31 -9.51 -15.64
N SER A 231 1.07 -10.10 -14.73
CA SER A 231 1.83 -11.31 -15.07
C SER A 231 2.07 -12.19 -13.84
N GLY A 232 1.86 -13.50 -13.98
CA GLY A 232 2.13 -14.47 -12.92
C GLY A 232 3.63 -14.64 -12.60
N PRO A 233 3.97 -15.39 -11.53
CA PRO A 233 5.36 -15.70 -11.20
C PRO A 233 6.04 -16.57 -12.26
N ASN A 234 7.38 -16.65 -12.22
CA ASN A 234 8.12 -17.62 -13.03
C ASN A 234 8.32 -18.94 -12.28
N SER A 235 7.54 -19.93 -12.67
CA SER A 235 7.60 -21.30 -12.13
C SER A 235 8.52 -22.24 -12.94
N SER A 236 9.08 -21.74 -14.04
CA SER A 236 9.93 -22.52 -14.94
C SER A 236 11.37 -22.64 -14.41
N PRO A 237 12.17 -23.60 -14.93
CA PRO A 237 13.58 -23.74 -14.56
C PRO A 237 14.50 -22.74 -15.27
N LYS A 238 13.98 -21.83 -16.09
CA LYS A 238 14.77 -20.87 -16.87
C LYS A 238 14.49 -19.44 -16.42
N PRO A 239 15.50 -18.56 -16.34
CA PRO A 239 15.27 -17.15 -16.11
C PRO A 239 14.62 -16.50 -17.33
N ARG A 240 13.90 -15.39 -17.11
CA ARG A 240 13.23 -14.62 -18.15
C ARG A 240 13.44 -13.13 -17.95
N ALA A 241 14.13 -12.50 -18.89
CA ALA A 241 14.21 -11.05 -18.99
C ALA A 241 13.19 -10.51 -20.00
N ALA A 242 12.66 -9.33 -19.71
CA ALA A 242 11.83 -8.54 -20.62
C ALA A 242 12.18 -7.06 -20.47
N ILE A 243 12.37 -6.37 -21.58
CA ILE A 243 12.61 -4.92 -21.57
C ILE A 243 11.27 -4.22 -21.71
N TYR A 244 11.04 -3.19 -20.93
CA TYR A 244 9.93 -2.27 -21.09
C TYR A 244 10.49 -0.91 -21.46
N ALA A 245 10.06 -0.33 -22.57
CA ALA A 245 10.42 1.02 -22.99
C ALA A 245 9.14 1.82 -23.24
N THR A 246 8.95 2.89 -22.49
CA THR A 246 7.75 3.74 -22.50
C THR A 246 8.08 5.06 -23.17
N TYR A 247 7.17 5.56 -23.99
CA TYR A 247 7.35 6.74 -24.83
C TYR A 247 6.18 7.69 -24.68
N ASN A 248 6.47 8.98 -24.80
CA ASN A 248 5.48 10.07 -24.85
C ASN A 248 5.55 10.79 -26.20
N GLY A 249 4.57 11.65 -26.48
CA GLY A 249 4.56 12.45 -27.69
C GLY A 249 5.55 13.60 -27.58
N ILE A 250 6.20 13.99 -28.69
CA ILE A 250 7.13 15.13 -28.70
C ILE A 250 6.47 16.43 -28.23
N SER A 251 5.16 16.59 -28.43
CA SER A 251 4.38 17.73 -27.93
C SER A 251 4.45 17.88 -26.40
N GLU A 252 4.77 16.81 -25.68
CA GLU A 252 4.90 16.78 -24.22
C GLU A 252 6.34 17.00 -23.74
N GLY A 253 7.29 17.11 -24.67
CA GLY A 253 8.72 17.32 -24.42
C GLY A 253 9.49 16.04 -24.06
N ASP A 254 10.82 16.15 -24.06
CA ASP A 254 11.71 15.08 -23.57
C ASP A 254 11.82 15.17 -22.04
N LYS A 255 11.27 14.18 -21.35
CA LYS A 255 11.19 14.11 -19.88
C LYS A 255 12.04 12.98 -19.28
N HIS A 256 12.84 12.28 -20.10
CA HIS A 256 13.56 11.08 -19.67
C HIS A 256 14.46 11.33 -18.45
N ASP A 257 15.35 12.32 -18.55
CA ASP A 257 16.32 12.58 -17.48
C ASP A 257 15.65 13.15 -16.22
N ALA A 258 14.59 13.95 -16.40
CA ALA A 258 13.79 14.48 -15.30
C ALA A 258 13.03 13.36 -14.56
N TYR A 259 12.51 12.37 -15.28
CA TYR A 259 11.89 11.18 -14.69
C TYR A 259 12.89 10.45 -13.80
N TYR A 260 14.11 10.16 -14.29
CA TYR A 260 15.10 9.43 -13.49
C TYR A 260 15.67 10.25 -12.33
N ALA A 261 15.76 11.58 -12.46
CA ALA A 261 16.12 12.47 -11.34
C ALA A 261 15.12 12.33 -10.19
N HIS A 262 13.83 12.41 -10.52
CA HIS A 262 12.76 12.26 -9.54
C HIS A 262 12.70 10.83 -8.99
N ARG A 263 12.78 9.82 -9.86
CA ARG A 263 12.73 8.40 -9.51
C ARG A 263 13.78 8.03 -8.47
N ARG A 264 15.04 8.43 -8.67
CA ARG A 264 16.12 8.11 -7.72
C ARG A 264 15.92 8.79 -6.36
N LYS A 265 15.43 10.03 -6.35
CA LYS A 265 15.17 10.76 -5.11
C LYS A 265 14.02 10.15 -4.32
N ALA A 266 12.91 9.86 -4.99
CA ALA A 266 11.68 9.38 -4.36
C ALA A 266 11.70 7.88 -4.04
N TRP A 267 12.33 7.07 -4.89
CA TRP A 267 12.41 5.62 -4.74
C TRP A 267 13.79 5.08 -5.17
N PRO A 268 14.86 5.40 -4.40
CA PRO A 268 16.20 4.94 -4.73
C PRO A 268 16.31 3.40 -4.71
N PRO A 269 17.29 2.83 -5.42
CA PRO A 269 17.58 1.40 -5.35
C PRO A 269 17.87 1.00 -3.89
N THR A 270 17.58 -0.25 -3.53
CA THR A 270 17.53 -0.69 -2.12
C THR A 270 18.82 -0.36 -1.36
N PHE A 271 19.98 -0.53 -2.00
CA PHE A 271 21.29 -0.28 -1.40
C PHE A 271 21.63 1.22 -1.21
N GLU A 272 20.89 2.14 -1.84
CA GLU A 272 21.04 3.59 -1.67
C GLU A 272 20.01 4.18 -0.66
N ARG A 273 19.07 3.39 -0.15
CA ARG A 273 18.06 3.87 0.81
C ARG A 273 18.70 4.17 2.16
N VAL A 274 18.36 5.33 2.73
CA VAL A 274 18.86 5.78 4.03
C VAL A 274 17.96 5.25 5.15
N PRO A 275 18.51 4.58 6.19
CA PRO A 275 17.73 4.13 7.34
C PRO A 275 16.96 5.28 8.01
N GLY A 276 15.68 5.07 8.29
CA GLY A 276 14.81 6.06 8.95
C GLY A 276 14.15 7.08 8.02
N VAL A 277 14.52 7.13 6.73
CA VAL A 277 13.82 7.95 5.73
C VAL A 277 12.58 7.21 5.25
N ASP A 278 11.43 7.90 5.22
CA ASP A 278 10.19 7.37 4.68
C ASP A 278 10.13 7.53 3.15
N TYR A 279 10.05 6.40 2.45
CA TYR A 279 9.96 6.34 0.99
C TYR A 279 8.55 5.91 0.51
N THR A 280 7.54 5.98 1.37
CA THR A 280 6.18 5.50 1.07
C THR A 280 5.56 6.17 -0.15
N GLU A 281 5.74 7.48 -0.34
CA GLU A 281 5.27 8.18 -1.54
C GLU A 281 5.92 7.64 -2.83
N GLY A 282 7.22 7.36 -2.76
CA GLY A 282 7.95 6.69 -3.83
C GLY A 282 7.39 5.29 -4.10
N ALA A 283 7.16 4.49 -3.06
CA ALA A 283 6.60 3.15 -3.19
C ALA A 283 5.26 3.14 -3.94
N ILE A 284 4.34 4.04 -3.57
CA ILE A 284 3.02 4.18 -4.21
C ILE A 284 3.16 4.55 -5.69
N THR A 285 4.11 5.41 -6.01
CA THR A 285 4.29 5.91 -7.39
C THR A 285 4.99 4.89 -8.28
N TYR A 286 5.91 4.11 -7.71
CA TYR A 286 6.93 3.41 -8.47
C TYR A 286 7.00 1.91 -8.26
N ALA A 287 6.49 1.42 -7.13
CA ALA A 287 6.56 0.03 -6.71
C ALA A 287 5.21 -0.68 -6.56
N PHE A 288 4.09 0.02 -6.76
CA PHE A 288 2.77 -0.59 -6.76
C PHE A 288 2.69 -1.75 -7.76
N GLY A 289 2.02 -2.83 -7.36
CA GLY A 289 1.85 -4.05 -8.15
C GLY A 289 3.15 -4.73 -8.59
N SER A 290 4.31 -4.35 -8.03
CA SER A 290 5.61 -4.92 -8.38
C SER A 290 6.19 -5.77 -7.24
N PRO A 291 7.09 -6.71 -7.54
CA PRO A 291 7.75 -7.53 -6.53
C PRO A 291 8.92 -6.79 -5.84
N MET A 292 9.12 -5.49 -6.09
CA MET A 292 10.26 -4.75 -5.55
C MET A 292 10.19 -4.68 -4.01
N ALA A 293 11.28 -5.08 -3.36
CA ALA A 293 11.40 -5.17 -1.92
C ALA A 293 11.10 -3.82 -1.24
N GLY A 294 10.28 -3.86 -0.18
CA GLY A 294 9.85 -2.70 0.59
C GLY A 294 8.67 -1.93 -0.02
N GLY A 295 8.30 -2.20 -1.27
CA GLY A 295 7.20 -1.50 -1.96
C GLY A 295 5.84 -1.85 -1.35
N LYS A 296 5.52 -3.15 -1.33
CA LYS A 296 4.25 -3.65 -0.78
C LYS A 296 4.10 -3.28 0.70
N GLU A 297 5.15 -3.46 1.50
CA GLU A 297 5.12 -3.18 2.94
C GLU A 297 4.87 -1.68 3.22
N ALA A 298 5.44 -0.79 2.41
CA ALA A 298 5.19 0.65 2.55
C ALA A 298 3.74 1.02 2.20
N ILE A 299 3.21 0.46 1.11
CA ILE A 299 1.82 0.70 0.68
C ILE A 299 0.83 0.13 1.70
N ASP A 300 1.04 -1.10 2.17
CA ASP A 300 0.17 -1.75 3.18
C ASP A 300 0.15 -0.94 4.50
N ARG A 301 1.31 -0.42 4.94
CA ARG A 301 1.38 0.47 6.12
C ARG A 301 0.56 1.74 5.93
N GLN A 302 0.62 2.36 4.75
CA GLN A 302 -0.14 3.57 4.47
C GLN A 302 -1.65 3.30 4.44
N ILE A 303 -2.09 2.21 3.80
CA ILE A 303 -3.50 1.80 3.77
C ILE A 303 -4.01 1.57 5.19
N LYS A 304 -3.22 0.86 6.02
CA LYS A 304 -3.55 0.65 7.43
C LYS A 304 -3.66 1.99 8.17
N SER A 305 -2.71 2.90 7.99
CA SER A 305 -2.72 4.22 8.62
C SER A 305 -3.92 5.08 8.20
N ALA A 306 -4.27 5.10 6.91
CA ALA A 306 -5.43 5.82 6.41
C ALA A 306 -6.74 5.28 7.00
N LYS A 307 -6.89 3.94 7.03
CA LYS A 307 -8.03 3.27 7.65
C LYS A 307 -8.12 3.58 9.14
N SER A 308 -7.01 3.57 9.87
CA SER A 308 -6.98 3.96 11.29
C SER A 308 -7.42 5.41 11.48
N SER A 309 -6.97 6.34 10.65
CA SER A 309 -7.40 7.74 10.72
C SER A 309 -8.91 7.88 10.50
N GLU A 310 -9.47 7.21 9.49
CA GLU A 310 -10.92 7.21 9.24
C GLU A 310 -11.71 6.64 10.41
N THR A 311 -11.26 5.52 10.98
CA THR A 311 -11.86 4.92 12.18
C THR A 311 -11.85 5.89 13.35
N ILE A 312 -10.73 6.59 13.59
CA ILE A 312 -10.62 7.57 14.67
C ILE A 312 -11.54 8.75 14.43
N ASP A 313 -11.59 9.28 13.21
CA ASP A 313 -12.45 10.41 12.87
C ASP A 313 -13.93 10.04 13.05
N GLN A 314 -14.34 8.83 12.64
CA GLN A 314 -15.68 8.31 12.90
C GLN A 314 -15.98 8.21 14.41
N LEU A 315 -15.06 7.61 15.18
CA LEU A 315 -15.21 7.45 16.63
C LEU A 315 -15.28 8.81 17.35
N PHE A 316 -14.42 9.76 16.98
CA PHE A 316 -14.36 11.09 17.59
C PHE A 316 -15.58 11.92 17.23
N ASN A 317 -16.10 11.80 16.00
CA ASN A 317 -17.36 12.42 15.62
C ASN A 317 -18.53 11.84 16.43
N LEU A 318 -18.52 10.53 16.71
CA LEU A 318 -19.49 9.88 17.58
C LEU A 318 -19.48 10.46 19.00
N LEU A 319 -18.29 10.64 19.57
CA LEU A 319 -18.09 11.25 20.90
C LEU A 319 -18.52 12.74 20.92
N LYS A 320 -18.12 13.52 19.90
CA LYS A 320 -18.47 14.95 19.78
C LYS A 320 -19.96 15.18 19.62
N ALA A 321 -20.64 14.40 18.78
CA ALA A 321 -22.06 14.60 18.45
C ALA A 321 -23.02 14.40 19.64
N GLN A 322 -22.55 13.82 20.75
CA GLN A 322 -23.34 13.57 21.95
C GLN A 322 -22.86 14.38 23.17
N GLY A 323 -21.81 15.21 23.00
CA GLY A 323 -21.26 16.09 24.03
C GLY A 323 -22.20 17.19 24.53
N ASP A 324 -23.33 17.44 23.86
CA ASP A 324 -24.36 18.38 24.35
C ASP A 324 -25.45 17.69 25.19
N ARG A 325 -25.35 16.36 25.41
CA ARG A 325 -26.29 15.62 26.26
C ARG A 325 -25.78 15.53 27.69
N GLY A 326 -26.61 15.92 28.65
CA GLY A 326 -26.30 15.81 30.07
C GLY A 326 -25.98 14.36 30.47
N TYR A 327 -24.92 14.17 31.25
CA TYR A 327 -24.51 12.89 31.79
C TYR A 327 -25.44 12.49 32.93
N ILE A 328 -26.40 11.60 32.65
CA ILE A 328 -27.17 10.78 33.62
C ILE A 328 -27.39 11.44 35.01
N GLY A 329 -28.05 12.60 35.04
CA GLY A 329 -28.44 13.27 36.29
C GLY A 329 -27.36 14.17 36.95
N GLU A 330 -26.20 14.33 36.33
CA GLU A 330 -25.11 15.24 36.74
C GLU A 330 -25.01 16.45 35.78
N ASN A 331 -24.41 17.55 36.24
CA ASN A 331 -24.28 18.80 35.47
C ASN A 331 -22.99 18.86 34.60
N ILE A 332 -22.64 17.73 33.96
CA ILE A 332 -21.54 17.61 32.99
C ILE A 332 -22.03 16.87 31.75
N SER A 333 -21.34 17.02 30.63
CA SER A 333 -21.60 16.23 29.43
C SER A 333 -20.99 14.84 29.51
N GLN A 334 -21.52 13.91 28.70
CA GLN A 334 -20.92 12.58 28.52
C GLN A 334 -19.49 12.65 27.97
N LEU A 335 -19.18 13.64 27.13
CA LEU A 335 -17.84 13.83 26.60
C LEU A 335 -16.86 14.31 27.69
N GLU A 336 -17.25 15.28 28.52
CA GLU A 336 -16.43 15.73 29.65
C GLU A 336 -16.12 14.59 30.62
N HIS A 337 -17.09 13.71 30.89
CA HIS A 337 -16.89 12.52 31.70
C HIS A 337 -15.80 11.60 31.12
N SER A 338 -15.90 11.25 29.84
CA SER A 338 -14.88 10.44 29.16
C SER A 338 -13.49 11.08 29.17
N LEU A 339 -13.40 12.39 28.96
CA LEU A 339 -12.13 13.12 28.97
C LEU A 339 -11.50 13.18 30.37
N GLN A 340 -12.30 13.44 31.41
CA GLN A 340 -11.84 13.42 32.80
C GLN A 340 -11.33 12.04 33.23
N ALA A 341 -11.98 10.96 32.79
CA ALA A 341 -11.54 9.59 33.06
C ALA A 341 -10.19 9.31 32.39
N ALA A 342 -10.03 9.69 31.12
CA ALA A 342 -8.77 9.55 30.39
C ALA A 342 -7.64 10.38 31.01
N GLU A 343 -7.93 11.62 31.42
CA GLU A 343 -6.97 12.47 32.12
C GLU A 343 -6.52 11.86 33.45
N SER A 344 -7.46 11.32 34.23
CA SER A 344 -7.16 10.65 35.50
C SER A 344 -6.24 9.45 35.30
N ALA A 345 -6.54 8.60 34.31
CA ALA A 345 -5.68 7.48 33.94
C ALA A 345 -4.25 7.94 33.57
N GLN A 346 -4.14 9.02 32.79
CA GLN A 346 -2.86 9.56 32.36
C GLN A 346 -2.06 10.16 33.53
N ARG A 347 -2.72 10.88 34.45
CA ARG A 347 -2.09 11.46 35.65
C ARG A 347 -1.55 10.39 36.59
N GLU A 348 -2.23 9.24 36.69
CA GLU A 348 -1.76 8.09 37.49
C GLU A 348 -0.67 7.26 36.80
N GLY A 349 -0.26 7.63 35.58
CA GLY A 349 0.81 6.95 34.85
C GLY A 349 0.38 5.59 34.27
N ALA A 350 -0.92 5.42 33.99
CA ALA A 350 -1.41 4.24 33.29
C ALA A 350 -0.80 4.13 31.88
N ASP A 351 -0.68 2.91 31.36
CA ASP A 351 -0.20 2.69 30.00
C ASP A 351 -1.20 3.20 28.94
N THR A 352 -0.71 3.43 27.71
CA THR A 352 -1.50 3.99 26.60
C THR A 352 -2.83 3.27 26.35
N GLU A 353 -2.86 1.94 26.43
CA GLU A 353 -4.08 1.16 26.19
C GLU A 353 -5.10 1.39 27.30
N THR A 354 -4.66 1.53 28.55
CA THR A 354 -5.53 1.86 29.68
C THR A 354 -6.07 3.30 29.61
N VAL A 355 -5.25 4.27 29.19
CA VAL A 355 -5.70 5.66 28.97
C VAL A 355 -6.77 5.72 27.86
N VAL A 356 -6.54 5.02 26.75
CA VAL A 356 -7.51 4.92 25.65
C VAL A 356 -8.77 4.17 26.09
N ALA A 357 -8.64 3.11 26.90
CA ALA A 357 -9.81 2.44 27.47
C ALA A 357 -10.63 3.36 28.37
N ALA A 358 -9.99 4.23 29.18
CA ALA A 358 -10.67 5.23 30.00
C ALA A 358 -11.40 6.28 29.16
N LEU A 359 -10.79 6.74 28.07
CA LEU A 359 -11.45 7.64 27.12
C LEU A 359 -12.70 7.00 26.48
N LEU A 360 -12.64 5.70 26.19
CA LEU A 360 -13.66 5.00 25.41
C LEU A 360 -14.60 4.12 26.24
N HIS A 361 -14.49 4.14 27.58
CA HIS A 361 -15.18 3.19 28.46
C HIS A 361 -16.71 3.21 28.29
N ASP A 362 -17.25 4.39 28.00
CA ASP A 362 -18.69 4.63 27.84
C ASP A 362 -19.14 4.64 26.37
N VAL A 363 -18.28 4.23 25.41
CA VAL A 363 -18.59 4.33 23.97
C VAL A 363 -19.89 3.64 23.57
N GLY A 364 -20.26 2.55 24.25
CA GLY A 364 -21.52 1.85 24.02
C GLY A 364 -22.77 2.66 24.37
N GLN A 365 -22.66 3.72 25.18
CA GLN A 365 -23.74 4.68 25.41
C GLN A 365 -24.04 5.50 24.15
N PHE A 366 -23.07 5.68 23.26
CA PHE A 366 -23.15 6.58 22.11
C PHE A 366 -23.61 5.89 20.82
N LEU A 367 -23.57 4.55 20.75
CA LEU A 367 -23.89 3.82 19.51
C LEU A 367 -25.41 3.84 19.20
N PRO A 368 -25.81 4.13 17.95
CA PRO A 368 -27.20 4.01 17.50
C PRO A 368 -27.62 2.52 17.40
N TYR A 369 -28.85 2.21 17.77
CA TYR A 369 -29.28 0.88 18.19
C TYR A 369 -29.66 -0.11 17.09
N SER A 370 -29.48 -1.41 17.41
CA SER A 370 -30.44 -2.45 17.00
C SER A 370 -30.93 -3.38 18.14
N THR A 371 -30.36 -3.42 19.35
CA THR A 371 -30.73 -4.47 20.34
C THR A 371 -30.72 -4.19 21.86
N ALA A 372 -30.22 -3.08 22.41
CA ALA A 372 -30.22 -2.94 23.89
C ALA A 372 -31.61 -2.45 24.43
N GLN A 373 -31.76 -2.14 25.72
CA GLN A 373 -32.94 -1.41 26.26
C GLN A 373 -32.44 -0.30 27.21
N ASP A 374 -33.10 0.86 27.21
CA ASP A 374 -32.82 1.91 28.18
C ASP A 374 -33.19 1.45 29.60
N MET A 375 -32.30 1.71 30.58
CA MET A 375 -32.63 1.50 31.99
C MET A 375 -33.29 2.77 32.53
N ILE A 376 -34.53 2.66 32.99
CA ILE A 376 -35.29 3.80 33.50
C ILE A 376 -35.52 3.62 35.00
N SER A 377 -35.19 4.64 35.78
CA SER A 377 -35.51 4.74 37.21
C SER A 377 -36.22 6.06 37.49
N ASN A 378 -37.40 6.02 38.10
CA ASN A 378 -38.22 7.21 38.41
C ASN A 378 -38.46 8.17 37.21
N GLY A 379 -38.57 7.64 35.99
CA GLY A 379 -38.82 8.43 34.78
C GLY A 379 -37.58 9.08 34.16
N ILE A 380 -36.39 8.86 34.73
CA ILE A 380 -35.10 9.36 34.22
C ILE A 380 -34.28 8.15 33.74
N SER A 381 -33.64 8.29 32.57
CA SER A 381 -32.72 7.26 32.07
C SER A 381 -31.48 7.21 32.98
N VAL A 382 -31.16 6.03 33.49
CA VAL A 382 -29.99 5.77 34.37
C VAL A 382 -28.89 5.00 33.64
N GLY A 383 -28.90 5.04 32.29
CA GLY A 383 -27.93 4.39 31.41
C GLY A 383 -28.54 3.28 30.54
N ARG A 384 -27.76 2.74 29.61
CA ARG A 384 -28.18 1.63 28.74
C ARG A 384 -27.76 0.28 29.29
N LYS A 385 -28.66 -0.70 29.20
CA LYS A 385 -28.36 -2.08 29.59
C LYS A 385 -27.25 -2.61 28.67
N SER A 386 -26.18 -3.13 29.25
CA SER A 386 -25.07 -3.78 28.55
C SER A 386 -24.24 -2.86 27.63
N HIS A 387 -24.20 -1.54 27.89
CA HIS A 387 -23.37 -0.61 27.12
C HIS A 387 -21.87 -0.96 27.18
N GLU A 388 -21.42 -1.54 28.30
CA GLU A 388 -20.06 -2.05 28.46
C GLU A 388 -19.74 -3.16 27.46
N ALA A 389 -20.66 -4.11 27.27
CA ALA A 389 -20.48 -5.23 26.35
C ALA A 389 -20.62 -4.78 24.88
N VAL A 390 -21.57 -3.88 24.61
CA VAL A 390 -21.79 -3.29 23.29
C VAL A 390 -20.58 -2.44 22.86
N GLY A 391 -20.05 -1.61 23.77
CA GLY A 391 -18.86 -0.80 23.52
C GLY A 391 -17.63 -1.66 23.27
N ALA A 392 -17.40 -2.69 24.09
CA ALA A 392 -16.31 -3.64 23.89
C ALA A 392 -16.40 -4.38 22.54
N ALA A 393 -17.60 -4.85 22.15
CA ALA A 393 -17.80 -5.51 20.86
C ALA A 393 -17.51 -4.56 19.68
N TYR A 394 -18.03 -3.34 19.74
CA TYR A 394 -17.78 -2.32 18.72
C TYR A 394 -16.29 -1.97 18.58
N LEU A 395 -15.57 -1.79 19.69
CA LEU A 395 -14.12 -1.52 19.63
C LEU A 395 -13.34 -2.70 19.05
N ARG A 396 -13.75 -3.96 19.32
CA ARG A 396 -13.15 -5.13 18.66
C ARG A 396 -13.36 -5.11 17.15
N GLU A 397 -14.57 -4.77 16.69
CA GLU A 397 -14.88 -4.64 15.26
C GLU A 397 -14.06 -3.54 14.57
N LEU A 398 -13.76 -2.46 15.29
CA LEU A 398 -12.88 -1.38 14.83
C LEU A 398 -11.39 -1.74 14.88
N GLY A 399 -11.03 -2.90 15.44
CA GLY A 399 -9.64 -3.38 15.51
C GLY A 399 -8.85 -2.86 16.71
N PHE A 400 -9.48 -2.51 17.83
CA PHE A 400 -8.74 -2.19 19.05
C PHE A 400 -8.15 -3.46 19.70
N PRO A 401 -6.98 -3.37 20.39
CA PRO A 401 -6.41 -4.50 21.13
C PRO A 401 -7.37 -5.06 22.19
N GLU A 402 -7.26 -6.37 22.47
CA GLU A 402 -8.18 -7.05 23.40
C GLU A 402 -8.13 -6.44 24.81
N LYS A 403 -6.97 -5.97 25.27
CA LYS A 403 -6.86 -5.27 26.56
C LYS A 403 -7.80 -4.07 26.64
N VAL A 404 -7.83 -3.21 25.61
CA VAL A 404 -8.74 -2.04 25.58
C VAL A 404 -10.19 -2.51 25.66
N CYS A 405 -10.54 -3.51 24.84
CA CYS A 405 -11.90 -4.02 24.76
C CYS A 405 -12.36 -4.67 26.07
N GLU A 406 -11.49 -5.42 26.74
CA GLU A 406 -11.78 -6.03 28.04
C GLU A 406 -11.93 -5.02 29.17
N LEU A 407 -11.08 -3.98 29.19
CA LEU A 407 -11.17 -2.91 30.16
C LEU A 407 -12.51 -2.16 30.01
N VAL A 408 -12.83 -1.74 28.78
CA VAL A 408 -14.12 -1.13 28.43
C VAL A 408 -15.29 -2.05 28.80
N GLY A 409 -15.20 -3.36 28.56
CA GLY A 409 -16.26 -4.31 28.91
C GLY A 409 -16.44 -4.56 30.41
N ALA A 410 -15.45 -4.25 31.23
CA ALA A 410 -15.42 -4.64 32.63
C ALA A 410 -15.75 -3.51 33.62
N HIS A 411 -15.82 -2.24 33.18
CA HIS A 411 -16.00 -1.11 34.10
C HIS A 411 -17.28 -1.22 34.95
N VAL A 412 -18.37 -1.77 34.41
CA VAL A 412 -19.59 -2.06 35.20
C VAL A 412 -19.37 -3.18 36.22
N VAL A 413 -18.68 -4.24 35.82
CA VAL A 413 -18.43 -5.42 36.67
C VAL A 413 -17.45 -5.09 37.80
N ALA A 414 -16.45 -4.25 37.54
CA ALA A 414 -15.51 -3.75 38.54
C ALA A 414 -16.21 -2.96 39.67
N LYS A 415 -17.32 -2.27 39.38
CA LYS A 415 -18.17 -1.63 40.39
C LYS A 415 -18.74 -2.66 41.38
N ARG A 416 -19.21 -3.81 40.88
CA ARG A 416 -19.75 -4.90 41.72
C ARG A 416 -18.67 -5.49 42.64
N TYR A 417 -17.46 -5.64 42.12
CA TYR A 417 -16.28 -6.06 42.88
C TYR A 417 -15.96 -5.08 44.01
N LEU A 418 -15.76 -3.78 43.69
CA LEU A 418 -15.41 -2.75 44.66
C LEU A 418 -16.46 -2.65 45.78
N THR A 419 -17.74 -2.74 45.42
CA THR A 419 -18.84 -2.73 46.38
C THR A 419 -18.79 -3.92 47.35
N ALA A 420 -18.31 -5.08 46.91
CA ALA A 420 -18.19 -6.27 47.75
C ALA A 420 -16.93 -6.27 48.62
N THR A 421 -15.84 -5.67 48.15
CA THR A 421 -14.52 -5.78 48.80
C THR A 421 -14.11 -4.56 49.62
N GLU A 422 -14.70 -3.39 49.38
CA GLU A 422 -14.32 -2.15 50.04
C GLU A 422 -15.46 -1.57 50.88
N PRO A 423 -15.35 -1.61 52.22
CA PRO A 423 -16.33 -0.99 53.10
C PRO A 423 -16.45 0.52 52.80
N GLY A 424 -17.69 0.99 52.63
CA GLY A 424 -17.97 2.40 52.34
C GLY A 424 -18.14 2.71 50.85
N TYR A 425 -17.58 1.90 49.94
CA TYR A 425 -17.63 2.19 48.50
C TYR A 425 -19.05 2.35 47.95
N HIS A 426 -20.01 1.51 48.38
CA HIS A 426 -21.42 1.66 47.96
C HIS A 426 -22.00 3.04 48.29
N ALA A 427 -21.64 3.60 49.44
CA ALA A 427 -22.18 4.87 49.93
C ALA A 427 -21.61 6.06 49.14
N ASP A 428 -20.39 5.92 48.61
CA ASP A 428 -19.70 6.95 47.84
C ASP A 428 -20.12 6.98 46.36
N LEU A 429 -20.85 5.96 45.89
CA LEU A 429 -21.42 5.94 44.54
C LEU A 429 -22.50 7.02 44.36
N SER A 430 -22.56 7.60 43.17
CA SER A 430 -23.64 8.52 42.78
C SER A 430 -25.02 7.84 42.84
N ALA A 431 -26.08 8.64 42.97
CA ALA A 431 -27.44 8.11 43.03
C ALA A 431 -27.80 7.25 41.81
N ALA A 432 -27.34 7.65 40.61
CA ALA A 432 -27.51 6.88 39.37
C ALA A 432 -26.70 5.57 39.39
N SER A 433 -25.46 5.58 39.91
CA SER A 433 -24.62 4.38 40.00
C SER A 433 -25.16 3.36 41.02
N GLN A 434 -25.73 3.82 42.14
CA GLN A 434 -26.41 2.96 43.11
C GLN A 434 -27.69 2.34 42.54
N ALA A 435 -28.48 3.11 41.78
CA ALA A 435 -29.70 2.61 41.14
C ALA A 435 -29.38 1.54 40.08
N SER A 436 -28.40 1.80 39.21
CA SER A 436 -27.99 0.86 38.16
C SER A 436 -27.37 -0.42 38.72
N LEU A 437 -26.66 -0.37 39.85
CA LEU A 437 -26.05 -1.56 40.48
C LEU A 437 -27.08 -2.65 40.81
N LYS A 438 -28.30 -2.27 41.23
CA LYS A 438 -29.40 -3.22 41.51
C LYS A 438 -29.82 -3.99 40.27
N HIS A 439 -29.82 -3.33 39.11
CA HIS A 439 -30.15 -3.95 37.81
C HIS A 439 -28.99 -4.78 37.23
N GLN A 440 -27.78 -4.62 37.78
CA GLN A 440 -26.55 -5.27 37.33
C GLN A 440 -26.16 -6.49 38.19
N GLY A 441 -27.04 -6.93 39.11
CA GLY A 441 -26.83 -8.11 39.94
C GLY A 441 -26.21 -7.84 41.33
N GLY A 442 -26.09 -6.57 41.74
CA GLY A 442 -25.61 -6.21 43.09
C GLY A 442 -24.12 -6.48 43.34
N PRO A 443 -23.65 -6.37 44.60
CA PRO A 443 -22.28 -6.68 44.98
C PRO A 443 -21.92 -8.13 44.65
N PHE A 444 -20.65 -8.39 44.35
CA PHE A 444 -20.15 -9.76 44.17
C PHE A 444 -20.29 -10.64 45.42
N SER A 445 -20.56 -11.91 45.17
CA SER A 445 -20.36 -13.01 46.11
C SER A 445 -18.87 -13.32 46.33
N PRO A 446 -18.50 -14.05 47.42
CA PRO A 446 -17.11 -14.46 47.65
C PRO A 446 -16.48 -15.23 46.48
N ASP A 447 -17.25 -16.09 45.80
CA ASP A 447 -16.76 -16.86 44.66
C ASP A 447 -16.53 -15.97 43.42
N GLU A 448 -17.41 -14.99 43.17
CA GLU A 448 -17.22 -14.00 42.11
C GLU A 448 -15.99 -13.11 42.36
N VAL A 449 -15.71 -12.74 43.62
CA VAL A 449 -14.48 -12.01 43.99
C VAL A 449 -13.23 -12.83 43.68
N LEU A 450 -13.24 -14.14 44.00
CA LEU A 450 -12.12 -15.02 43.71
C LEU A 450 -11.92 -15.19 42.20
N ALA A 451 -12.99 -15.41 41.44
CA ALA A 451 -12.94 -15.54 39.99
C ALA A 451 -12.43 -14.26 39.31
N PHE A 452 -12.90 -13.08 39.75
CA PHE A 452 -12.47 -11.80 39.19
C PHE A 452 -10.96 -11.55 39.38
N LYS A 453 -10.39 -11.99 40.52
CA LYS A 453 -8.95 -11.87 40.79
C LYS A 453 -8.06 -12.84 40.00
N GLN A 454 -8.62 -13.85 39.34
CA GLN A 454 -7.87 -14.76 38.47
C GLN A 454 -7.52 -14.12 37.12
N ASP A 455 -8.25 -13.06 36.74
CA ASP A 455 -8.03 -12.32 35.51
C ASP A 455 -6.75 -11.47 35.60
N PRO A 456 -5.78 -11.59 34.69
CA PRO A 456 -4.53 -10.83 34.77
C PRO A 456 -4.72 -9.31 34.74
N LEU A 457 -5.85 -8.81 34.19
CA LEU A 457 -6.17 -7.39 34.09
C LEU A 457 -7.06 -6.88 35.23
N TRP A 458 -7.30 -7.67 36.28
CA TRP A 458 -8.26 -7.30 37.34
C TRP A 458 -7.94 -5.95 38.01
N LYS A 459 -6.65 -5.61 38.15
CA LYS A 459 -6.21 -4.36 38.78
C LYS A 459 -6.54 -3.17 37.88
N GLU A 460 -6.25 -3.29 36.59
CA GLU A 460 -6.55 -2.30 35.58
C GLU A 460 -8.06 -2.11 35.41
N LYS A 461 -8.86 -3.18 35.50
CA LYS A 461 -10.34 -3.12 35.51
C LYS A 461 -10.86 -2.32 36.70
N VAL A 462 -10.27 -2.51 37.88
CA VAL A 462 -10.57 -1.73 39.08
C VAL A 462 -10.12 -0.27 38.94
N ALA A 463 -8.91 -0.03 38.44
CA ALA A 463 -8.38 1.32 38.23
C ALA A 463 -9.26 2.11 37.25
N LEU A 464 -9.66 1.50 36.13
CA LEU A 464 -10.58 2.09 35.17
C LEU A 464 -11.89 2.53 35.84
N ARG A 465 -12.47 1.68 36.70
CA ARG A 465 -13.70 2.04 37.42
C ARG A 465 -13.49 3.24 38.35
N ARG A 466 -12.33 3.37 38.98
CA ARG A 466 -12.01 4.52 39.82
C ARG A 466 -11.88 5.80 39.00
N TYR A 467 -11.29 5.72 37.81
CA TYR A 467 -11.21 6.86 36.89
C TYR A 467 -12.61 7.34 36.48
N ASP A 468 -13.50 6.40 36.11
CA ASP A 468 -14.94 6.66 35.87
C ASP A 468 -15.58 7.33 37.10
N ASP A 469 -15.40 6.77 38.30
CA ASP A 469 -16.02 7.32 39.51
C ASP A 469 -15.58 8.76 39.79
N SER A 470 -14.30 9.09 39.59
CA SER A 470 -13.73 10.42 39.81
C SER A 470 -14.06 11.46 38.74
N ALA A 471 -14.53 11.03 37.56
CA ALA A 471 -14.74 11.88 36.39
C ALA A 471 -16.08 12.64 36.43
N LYS A 472 -16.29 13.43 37.49
CA LYS A 472 -17.55 14.15 37.76
C LYS A 472 -17.36 15.61 38.17
N LEU A 473 -16.22 16.21 37.84
CA LEU A 473 -15.91 17.58 38.23
C LEU A 473 -16.68 18.58 37.36
N GLU A 474 -17.51 19.42 38.00
CA GLU A 474 -18.12 20.58 37.36
C GLU A 474 -17.07 21.65 37.05
N GLN A 475 -17.27 22.43 35.98
CA GLN A 475 -16.34 23.49 35.54
C GLN A 475 -14.91 22.99 35.30
N TRP A 476 -14.77 21.72 34.90
CA TRP A 476 -13.48 21.13 34.58
C TRP A 476 -12.87 21.78 33.33
N GLU A 477 -11.63 22.24 33.47
CA GLU A 477 -10.79 22.66 32.35
C GLU A 477 -9.68 21.62 32.16
N GLY A 478 -9.65 20.98 30.99
CA GLY A 478 -8.62 19.99 30.68
C GLY A 478 -8.49 19.69 29.19
N PRO A 479 -7.75 18.63 28.84
CA PRO A 479 -7.43 18.34 27.45
C PRO A 479 -8.68 18.03 26.62
N GLY A 480 -8.81 18.68 25.47
CA GLY A 480 -9.90 18.39 24.52
C GLY A 480 -9.70 17.05 23.82
N LEU A 481 -10.77 16.50 23.25
CA LEU A 481 -10.75 15.17 22.60
C LEU A 481 -9.60 14.99 21.58
N ASP A 482 -9.30 16.02 20.80
CA ASP A 482 -8.26 15.97 19.78
C ASP A 482 -6.84 15.75 20.35
N SER A 483 -6.58 16.07 21.63
CA SER A 483 -5.28 15.78 22.27
C SER A 483 -5.02 14.29 22.46
N TYR A 484 -6.07 13.46 22.46
CA TYR A 484 -5.96 12.01 22.62
C TYR A 484 -5.80 11.27 21.29
N LYS A 485 -5.99 11.94 20.14
CA LYS A 485 -5.88 11.33 18.81
C LYS A 485 -4.55 10.56 18.61
N PRO A 486 -3.36 11.10 18.96
CA PRO A 486 -2.10 10.38 18.81
C PRO A 486 -2.02 9.08 19.65
N LEU A 487 -2.64 9.05 20.83
CA LEU A 487 -2.68 7.85 21.68
C LEU A 487 -3.56 6.76 21.07
N VAL A 488 -4.71 7.15 20.49
CA VAL A 488 -5.61 6.23 19.80
C VAL A 488 -4.96 5.68 18.52
N GLU A 489 -4.26 6.52 17.74
CA GLU A 489 -3.46 6.10 16.59
C GLU A 489 -2.39 5.08 16.98
N GLN A 490 -1.68 5.31 18.08
CA GLN A 490 -0.68 4.38 18.60
C GLN A 490 -1.28 3.02 18.99
N VAL A 491 -2.47 3.02 19.60
CA VAL A 491 -3.17 1.79 19.98
C VAL A 491 -3.64 1.00 18.75
N LEU A 492 -4.23 1.67 17.75
CA LEU A 492 -4.68 1.03 16.51
C LEU A 492 -3.52 0.59 15.60
N ALA A 493 -2.34 1.20 15.71
CA ALA A 493 -1.16 0.78 14.96
C ALA A 493 -0.61 -0.58 15.44
N LYS A 494 -0.79 -0.91 16.72
CA LYS A 494 -0.34 -2.17 17.36
C LYS A 494 -1.24 -3.37 17.08
N ALA A 495 -2.52 -3.14 16.80
CA ALA A 495 -3.48 -4.19 16.43
C ALA A 495 -3.29 -4.61 14.97
#